data_AF-A0A968BRK9-F1
#
_entry.id   AF-A0A968BRK9-F1
#
_cell.length_a   1.000
_cell.length_b   1.000
_cell.length_c   1.000
_cell.angle_alpha   90.00
_cell.angle_beta   90.00
_cell.angle_gamma   90.00
#
_symmetry.space_group_name_H-M   'P 1'
#
loop_
_entity.id
_entity.type
_entity.pdbx_description
1 polymer ?
#
loop_
_entity_poly.entity_id
_entity_poly.type
_entity_poly.pdbx_seq_one_letter_code
_entity_poly.pdbx_strand_id
1 'polypeptide(L)' 'MRILSLGGAGAVCQHATRDLAEFSDFDQIVIGDYNVAAAEKLAADIGDPRVKVL' A
#
# COMPACT_ATOMS: atom_id res chain seq x y z
N MET A 1 5.19 1.54 14.07
CA MET A 1 5.78 0.36 13.40
C MET A 1 5.62 0.45 11.88
N ARG A 2 6.51 -0.17 11.08
CA ARG A 2 6.45 -0.18 9.60
C ARG A 2 6.04 -1.55 9.07
N ILE A 3 5.28 -1.59 7.98
CA ILE A 3 4.89 -2.83 7.27
C ILE A 3 5.13 -2.72 5.76
N LEU A 4 5.43 -3.84 5.12
CA LEU A 4 5.61 -3.98 3.67
C LEU A 4 4.51 -4.90 3.10
N SER A 5 3.74 -4.37 2.14
CA SER A 5 2.81 -5.11 1.29
C SER A 5 3.50 -5.43 -0.03
N LEU A 6 4.11 -6.61 -0.14
CA LEU A 6 4.86 -7.04 -1.33
C LEU A 6 3.92 -7.63 -2.39
N GLY A 7 4.04 -7.19 -3.64
CA GLY A 7 2.99 -7.36 -4.65
C GLY A 7 1.74 -6.56 -4.29
N GLY A 8 1.90 -5.49 -3.51
CA GLY A 8 0.81 -4.78 -2.84
C GLY A 8 -0.18 -4.08 -3.76
N ALA A 9 0.18 -3.90 -5.05
CA ALA A 9 -0.69 -3.35 -6.08
C ALA A 9 -1.34 -4.44 -6.96
N GLY A 10 -1.05 -5.72 -6.70
CA GLY A 10 -1.63 -6.86 -7.40
C GLY A 10 -3.13 -7.04 -7.11
N ALA A 11 -3.79 -7.82 -7.97
CA ALA A 11 -5.25 -7.99 -7.97
C ALA A 11 -5.87 -8.34 -6.60
N VAL A 12 -5.17 -9.17 -5.81
CA VAL A 12 -5.61 -9.57 -4.47
C VAL A 12 -5.02 -8.65 -3.40
N CYS A 13 -3.69 -8.48 -3.39
CA CYS A 13 -3.01 -7.75 -2.33
C CYS A 13 -3.39 -6.26 -2.25
N GLN A 14 -3.92 -5.64 -3.33
CA GLN A 14 -4.45 -4.27 -3.23
C GLN A 14 -5.56 -4.14 -2.18
N HIS A 15 -6.35 -5.20 -1.94
CA HIS A 15 -7.40 -5.19 -0.93
C HIS A 15 -6.80 -5.25 0.48
N ALA A 16 -5.76 -6.06 0.68
CA ALA A 16 -5.01 -6.08 1.93
C ALA A 16 -4.30 -4.74 2.20
N THR A 17 -3.71 -4.11 1.17
CA THR A 17 -3.11 -2.77 1.31
C THR A 17 -4.14 -1.72 1.74
N ARG A 18 -5.37 -1.78 1.20
CA ARG A 18 -6.48 -0.89 1.61
C ARG A 18 -6.93 -1.16 3.04
N ASP A 19 -7.08 -2.42 3.40
CA ASP A 19 -7.45 -2.85 4.76
C ASP A 19 -6.43 -2.38 5.80
N LEU A 20 -5.13 -2.50 5.50
CA LEU A 20 -4.06 -1.96 6.35
C LEU A 20 -4.20 -0.46 6.56
N ALA A 21 -4.55 0.30 5.52
CA ALA A 21 -4.74 1.74 5.64
C ALA A 21 -6.02 2.09 6.42
N GLU A 22 -7.09 1.32 6.26
CA GLU A 22 -8.38 1.62 6.89
C GLU A 22 -8.44 1.21 8.37
N PHE A 23 -7.89 0.05 8.72
CA PHE A 23 -8.14 -0.59 10.01
C PHE A 23 -6.91 -0.80 10.89
N SER A 24 -5.71 -0.52 10.38
CA SER A 24 -4.47 -0.69 11.15
C SER A 24 -3.83 0.65 11.53
N ASP A 25 -3.00 0.63 12.58
CA ASP A 25 -2.33 1.78 13.19
C ASP A 25 -0.81 1.83 12.91
N PHE A 26 -0.37 1.26 11.78
CA PHE A 26 1.03 1.37 11.35
C PHE A 26 1.43 2.82 11.09
N ASP A 27 2.67 3.19 11.43
CA ASP A 27 3.22 4.53 11.15
C ASP A 27 3.51 4.70 9.65
N GLN A 28 3.79 3.59 8.97
CA GLN A 28 4.10 3.55 7.55
C GLN A 28 3.71 2.20 6.94
N ILE A 29 3.02 2.25 5.81
CA ILE A 29 2.63 1.11 4.97
C ILE A 29 3.35 1.27 3.64
N VAL A 30 4.28 0.37 3.32
CA VAL A 30 5.04 0.41 2.07
C VAL A 30 4.41 -0.56 1.08
N ILE A 31 4.05 -0.09 -0.11
CA ILE A 31 3.67 -0.91 -1.25
C ILE A 31 4.97 -1.23 -2.00
N GLY A 32 5.40 -2.49 -1.94
CA GLY A 32 6.48 -2.99 -2.78
C GLY A 32 5.88 -3.70 -3.97
N ASP A 33 6.12 -3.21 -5.19
CA ASP A 33 5.62 -3.84 -6.41
C ASP A 33 6.59 -3.60 -7.57
N TYR A 34 6.72 -4.58 -8.46
CA TYR A 34 7.52 -4.40 -9.67
C TYR A 34 6.87 -3.39 -10.63
N ASN A 35 5.52 -3.29 -10.59
CA ASN A 35 4.78 -2.31 -11.34
C ASN A 35 4.59 -1.04 -10.50
N VAL A 36 5.64 -0.21 -10.46
CA VAL A 36 5.68 1.04 -9.66
C VAL A 36 4.52 1.96 -10.00
N ALA A 37 4.15 2.10 -11.28
CA ALA A 37 3.03 2.95 -11.69
C ALA A 37 1.68 2.48 -11.11
N ALA A 38 1.46 1.16 -11.01
CA ALA A 38 0.27 0.62 -10.36
C ALA A 38 0.30 0.87 -8.85
N ALA A 39 1.45 0.75 -8.21
CA ALA A 39 1.62 1.05 -6.79
C ALA A 39 1.40 2.54 -6.47
N GLU A 40 1.92 3.45 -7.29
CA GLU A 40 1.70 4.89 -7.16
C GLU A 40 0.24 5.26 -7.33
N LYS A 41 -0.43 4.67 -8.33
CA LYS A 41 -1.87 4.85 -8.51
C LYS A 41 -2.66 4.35 -7.30
N LEU A 42 -2.35 3.15 -6.79
CA LEU A 42 -3.01 2.61 -5.61
C LEU A 42 -2.79 3.50 -4.38
N ALA A 43 -1.57 3.99 -4.16
CA ALA A 43 -1.26 4.89 -3.06
C ALA A 43 -2.06 6.21 -3.16
N ALA A 44 -2.16 6.80 -4.36
CA ALA A 44 -2.96 7.99 -4.61
C ALA A 44 -4.46 7.73 -4.39
N ASP A 45 -4.98 6.59 -4.85
CA ASP A 45 -6.38 6.18 -4.66
C ASP A 45 -6.71 5.91 -3.18
N ILE A 46 -5.75 5.45 -2.37
CA ILE A 46 -5.93 5.28 -0.92
C ILE A 46 -5.92 6.63 -0.21
N GLY A 47 -5.06 7.57 -0.62
CA GLY A 47 -5.03 8.93 -0.07
C GLY A 47 -4.53 9.05 1.37
N ASP A 48 -3.99 7.98 1.95
CA ASP A 48 -3.49 7.96 3.32
C ASP A 48 -1.99 8.36 3.35
N PRO A 49 -1.60 9.39 4.13
CA PRO A 49 -0.21 9.86 4.18
C PRO A 49 0.80 8.82 4.69
N ARG A 50 0.33 7.74 5.34
CA ARG A 50 1.14 6.63 5.84
C ARG A 50 1.55 5.67 4.73
N VAL A 51 0.85 5.69 3.58
CA VAL A 51 1.15 4.81 2.44
C VAL A 51 2.29 5.40 1.60
N LYS A 52 3.31 4.58 1.32
CA LYS A 52 4.49 4.90 0.49
C LYS A 52 4.73 3.80 -0.53
N VAL A 53 5.41 4.14 -1.63
CA VAL A 53 5.80 3.19 -2.69
C VAL A 53 7.31 3.01 -2.68
N LEU A 54 7.78 1.77 -2.86
CA LEU A 54 9.19 1.43 -2.95
C LEU A 54 9.45 0.38 -4.02
#